data_AF-A0A291ST20-F1
#
_entry.id   AF-A0A291ST20-F1
#
_cell.length_a   1.000
_cell.length_b   1.000
_cell.length_c   1.000
_cell.angle_alpha   90.00
_cell.angle_beta   90.00
_cell.angle_gamma   90.00
#
_symmetry.space_group_name_H-M   'P 1'
#
loop_
_entity.id
_entity.type
_entity.pdbx_description
1 polymer ?
#
loop_
_entity_poly.entity_id
_entity_poly.type
_entity_poly.pdbx_seq_one_letter_code
_entity_poly.pdbx_strand_id
1 'polypeptide(L)'
;MFGLVNLLARNGKLTPEQERFRRANNDWYNAAYPDPSTADPTVYDHELHPGAAAWFKSTSQHLIARVDGYLEILAAHGIECRMIQSSSPGRIVYEDEHQIVVVPHENPP
;
A
#
# COMPACT_ATOMS: atom_id res chain seq x y z
N MET A 1 -4.31 -1.77 1.69
CA MET A 1 -5.06 -0.57 2.14
C MET A 1 -5.36 0.41 1.00
N PHE A 2 -4.37 1.01 0.32
CA PHE A 2 -4.63 1.94 -0.81
C PHE A 2 -5.53 1.35 -1.91
N GLY A 3 -5.24 0.11 -2.34
CA GLY A 3 -6.08 -0.60 -3.33
C GLY A 3 -7.54 -0.78 -2.88
N LEU A 4 -7.79 -1.01 -1.59
CA LEU A 4 -9.14 -1.17 -1.04
C LEU A 4 -9.91 0.16 -1.06
N VAL A 5 -9.27 1.26 -0.65
CA VAL A 5 -9.90 2.59 -0.72
C VAL A 5 -10.17 3.00 -2.17
N ASN A 6 -9.25 2.70 -3.09
CA ASN A 6 -9.46 2.92 -4.52
C ASN A 6 -10.59 2.05 -5.08
N LEU A 7 -10.78 0.82 -4.59
CA LEU A 7 -11.90 -0.04 -4.98
C LEU A 7 -13.24 0.53 -4.47
N LEU A 8 -13.30 1.01 -3.22
CA LEU A 8 -14.48 1.70 -2.69
C LEU A 8 -14.83 2.93 -3.54
N ALA A 9 -13.81 3.72 -3.93
CA ALA A 9 -13.98 4.88 -4.80
C ALA A 9 -14.56 4.50 -6.16
N ARG A 10 -14.00 3.47 -6.81
CA ARG A 10 -14.48 2.94 -8.09
C ARG A 10 -15.92 2.45 -8.02
N ASN A 11 -16.34 1.94 -6.86
CA ASN A 11 -17.71 1.47 -6.61
C ASN A 11 -18.65 2.59 -6.09
N GLY A 12 -18.22 3.85 -6.09
CA GLY A 12 -19.03 5.00 -5.65
C GLY A 12 -19.41 4.97 -4.18
N LYS A 13 -18.64 4.26 -3.34
CA LYS A 13 -18.94 4.09 -1.91
C LYS A 13 -18.38 5.22 -1.03
N LEU A 14 -17.42 5.99 -1.52
CA LEU A 14 -16.81 7.07 -0.74
C LEU A 14 -17.72 8.30 -0.65
N THR A 15 -17.75 8.94 0.51
CA THR A 15 -18.35 10.27 0.65
C THR A 15 -17.52 11.32 -0.09
N PRO A 16 -18.06 12.53 -0.38
CA PRO A 16 -17.30 13.60 -1.03
C PRO A 16 -16.03 13.99 -0.26
N GLU A 17 -16.05 13.93 1.08
CA GLU A 17 -14.87 14.20 1.92
C GLU A 17 -13.81 13.11 1.79
N GLN A 18 -14.24 11.84 1.83
CA GLN A 18 -13.35 10.70 1.66
C GLN A 18 -12.70 10.70 0.26
N GLU A 19 -13.44 11.09 -0.77
CA GLU A 19 -12.91 11.18 -2.13
C GLU A 19 -11.90 12.33 -2.27
N ARG A 20 -12.16 13.50 -1.64
CA ARG A 20 -11.18 14.60 -1.57
C ARG A 20 -9.91 14.17 -0.85
N PHE A 21 -10.05 13.50 0.29
CA PHE A 21 -8.92 12.95 1.04
C PHE A 21 -8.11 11.97 0.17
N ARG A 22 -8.77 10.99 -0.45
CA ARG A 22 -8.13 9.96 -1.28
C ARG A 22 -7.34 10.61 -2.42
N ARG A 23 -7.92 11.56 -3.14
CA ARG A 23 -7.24 12.24 -4.26
C ARG A 23 -6.01 13.01 -3.79
N ALA A 24 -6.19 13.91 -2.82
CA ALA A 24 -5.09 14.74 -2.32
C ALA A 24 -3.92 13.91 -1.79
N ASN A 25 -4.21 12.80 -1.10
CA ASN A 25 -3.15 11.94 -0.58
C ASN A 25 -2.54 11.06 -1.67
N ASN A 26 -3.32 10.45 -2.58
CA ASN A 26 -2.76 9.68 -3.69
C ASN A 26 -1.86 10.54 -4.58
N ASP A 27 -2.26 11.77 -4.89
CA ASP A 27 -1.45 12.70 -5.69
C ASP A 27 -0.14 13.03 -4.96
N TRP A 28 -0.20 13.22 -3.64
CA TRP A 28 1.01 13.42 -2.84
C TRP A 28 1.92 12.20 -2.83
N TYR A 29 1.39 10.97 -2.66
CA TYR A 29 2.21 9.75 -2.71
C TYR A 29 2.85 9.57 -4.10
N ASN A 30 2.10 9.80 -5.19
CA ASN A 30 2.62 9.70 -6.55
C ASN A 30 3.73 10.72 -6.83
N ALA A 31 3.67 11.90 -6.22
CA ALA A 31 4.69 12.93 -6.37
C ALA A 31 5.92 12.69 -5.47
N ALA A 32 5.71 12.10 -4.29
CA ALA A 32 6.75 11.93 -3.29
C ALA A 32 7.54 10.62 -3.41
N TYR A 33 7.00 9.59 -4.08
CA TYR A 33 7.61 8.26 -4.12
C TYR A 33 7.66 7.67 -5.53
N PRO A 34 8.73 6.92 -5.86
CA PRO A 34 8.77 6.13 -7.08
C PRO A 34 7.63 5.12 -7.13
N ASP A 35 7.03 4.94 -8.30
CA ASP A 35 6.18 3.78 -8.58
C ASP A 35 7.09 2.59 -8.91
N PRO A 36 7.10 1.50 -8.11
CA PRO A 36 7.88 0.31 -8.41
C PRO A 36 7.65 -0.23 -9.82
N SER A 37 6.42 -0.10 -10.33
CA SER A 37 6.02 -0.58 -11.66
C SER A 37 6.64 0.24 -12.80
N THR A 38 7.09 1.46 -12.53
CA THR A 38 7.83 2.28 -13.50
C THR A 38 9.28 1.81 -13.63
N ALA A 39 9.87 1.33 -12.54
CA ALA A 39 11.23 0.78 -12.54
C ALA A 39 11.25 -0.64 -13.14
N ASP A 40 10.29 -1.48 -12.75
CA ASP A 40 10.11 -2.82 -13.29
C ASP A 40 8.60 -3.16 -13.33
N PRO A 41 8.00 -3.27 -14.54
CA PRO A 41 6.58 -3.54 -14.69
C PRO A 41 6.16 -4.94 -14.21
N THR A 42 7.12 -5.84 -13.98
CA THR A 42 6.86 -7.23 -13.53
C THR A 42 6.82 -7.37 -12.01
N VAL A 43 7.09 -6.30 -11.25
CA VAL A 43 7.15 -6.33 -9.77
C VAL A 43 5.87 -6.88 -9.12
N TYR A 44 4.70 -6.57 -9.70
CA TYR A 44 3.40 -7.07 -9.23
C TYR A 44 2.78 -8.12 -10.16
N ASP A 45 3.57 -8.69 -11.08
CA ASP A 45 3.11 -9.79 -11.93
C ASP A 45 2.76 -11.00 -11.06
N HIS A 46 1.50 -11.46 -11.14
CA HIS A 46 1.00 -12.52 -10.26
C HIS A 46 1.55 -13.91 -10.61
N GLU A 47 1.98 -14.14 -11.86
CA GLU A 47 2.58 -15.41 -12.28
C GLU A 47 4.04 -15.49 -11.83
N LEU A 48 4.77 -14.37 -11.87
CA LEU A 48 6.18 -14.30 -11.45
C LEU A 48 6.35 -14.10 -9.94
N HIS A 49 5.47 -13.30 -9.34
CA HIS A 49 5.56 -12.81 -7.97
C HIS A 49 4.21 -13.00 -7.22
N PRO A 50 3.76 -14.25 -7.01
CA PRO A 50 2.48 -14.54 -6.39
C PRO A 50 2.40 -13.94 -4.98
N GLY A 51 1.36 -13.14 -4.73
CA GLY A 51 1.17 -12.49 -3.44
C GLY A 51 2.10 -11.31 -3.15
N ALA A 52 2.81 -10.77 -4.16
CA ALA A 52 3.65 -9.60 -4.00
C ALA A 52 2.91 -8.44 -3.32
N ALA A 53 3.50 -7.89 -2.27
CA ALA A 53 2.94 -6.78 -1.52
C ALA A 53 3.99 -5.71 -1.23
N ALA A 54 3.58 -4.44 -1.30
CA ALA A 54 4.40 -3.31 -0.89
C ALA A 54 4.42 -3.17 0.64
N TRP A 55 5.60 -2.92 1.18
CA TRP A 55 5.84 -2.63 2.59
C TRP A 55 6.61 -1.33 2.71
N PHE A 56 6.24 -0.49 3.68
CA PHE A 56 7.05 0.66 4.05
C PHE A 56 8.21 0.21 4.95
N LYS A 57 9.39 0.79 4.72
CA LYS A 57 10.52 0.68 5.65
C LYS A 57 10.16 1.38 6.96
N SER A 58 10.63 0.88 8.10
CA SER A 58 10.34 1.51 9.41
C SER A 58 10.90 2.94 9.55
N THR A 59 11.89 3.29 8.73
CA THR A 59 12.46 4.65 8.62
C THR A 59 11.53 5.64 7.94
N SER A 60 10.52 5.15 7.21
CA SER A 60 9.53 5.94 6.46
C SER A 60 8.40 6.47 7.34
N GLN A 61 8.72 7.09 8.48
CA GLN A 61 7.70 7.47 9.48
C GLN A 61 6.68 8.47 8.94
N HIS A 62 7.11 9.43 8.11
CA HIS A 62 6.24 10.43 7.50
C HIS A 62 5.21 9.82 6.53
N LEU A 63 5.58 8.73 5.84
CA LEU A 63 4.71 7.93 4.99
C LEU A 63 3.67 7.18 5.81
N ILE A 64 4.15 6.50 6.87
CA ILE A 64 3.33 5.67 7.74
C ILE A 64 2.30 6.54 8.49
N ALA A 65 2.69 7.71 8.99
CA ALA A 65 1.77 8.61 9.70
C ALA A 65 0.58 9.05 8.83
N ARG A 66 0.76 9.12 7.51
CA ARG A 66 -0.31 9.56 6.59
C ARG A 66 -1.30 8.44 6.25
N VAL A 67 -1.00 7.20 6.63
CA VAL A 67 -1.86 6.02 6.45
C VAL A 67 -3.12 6.09 7.30
N ASP A 68 -3.08 6.78 8.45
CA ASP A 68 -4.18 6.80 9.42
C ASP A 68 -5.52 7.21 8.80
N GLY A 69 -5.53 8.25 7.95
CA GLY A 69 -6.77 8.67 7.29
C GLY A 69 -7.32 7.65 6.29
N TYR A 70 -6.48 6.76 5.72
CA TYR A 70 -7.01 5.64 4.92
C TYR A 70 -7.60 4.54 5.80
N LEU A 71 -7.01 4.29 6.97
CA LEU A 71 -7.55 3.33 7.94
C LEU A 71 -8.90 3.80 8.49
N GLU A 72 -9.05 5.10 8.77
CA GLU A 72 -10.32 5.71 9.15
C GLU A 72 -11.40 5.52 8.08
N ILE A 73 -11.06 5.71 6.80
CA ILE A 73 -11.99 5.44 5.70
C ILE A 73 -12.40 3.97 5.70
N LEU A 74 -11.45 3.04 5.76
CA LEU A 74 -11.76 1.61 5.73
C LEU A 74 -12.62 1.19 6.93
N ALA A 75 -12.31 1.69 8.12
CA ALA A 75 -13.09 1.44 9.34
C ALA A 75 -14.53 1.96 9.21
N ALA A 76 -14.73 3.17 8.65
CA ALA A 76 -16.06 3.73 8.39
C ALA A 76 -16.90 2.88 7.40
N HIS A 77 -16.23 2.07 6.57
CA HIS A 77 -16.85 1.10 5.65
C HIS A 77 -16.90 -0.33 6.20
N GLY A 78 -16.61 -0.53 7.50
CA GLY A 78 -16.65 -1.83 8.17
C GLY A 78 -15.51 -2.78 7.77
N ILE A 79 -14.42 -2.25 7.20
CA ILE A 79 -13.26 -3.03 6.78
C ILE A 79 -12.18 -2.88 7.84
N GLU A 80 -11.98 -3.94 8.63
CA GLU A 80 -10.91 -3.98 9.62
C GLU A 80 -9.54 -4.13 8.95
N CYS A 81 -8.59 -3.31 9.38
CA CYS A 81 -7.21 -3.35 8.94
C CYS A 81 -6.29 -3.42 10.17
N ARG A 82 -5.28 -4.28 10.10
CA ARG A 82 -4.24 -4.41 11.13
C ARG A 82 -2.89 -4.00 10.58
N MET A 83 -2.11 -3.28 11.39
CA MET A 83 -0.71 -3.02 11.08
C MET A 83 0.09 -4.29 11.36
N ILE A 84 0.86 -4.75 10.37
CA ILE A 84 1.84 -5.82 10.52
C ILE A 84 3.22 -5.22 10.41
N GLN A 85 4.12 -5.61 11.32
CA GLN A 85 5.53 -5.28 11.27
C GLN A 85 6.31 -6.60 11.21
N SER A 86 7.32 -6.68 10.35
CA SER A 86 8.17 -7.86 10.22
C SER A 86 9.59 -7.43 9.85
N SER A 87 10.58 -8.09 10.46
CA SER A 87 11.99 -7.99 10.05
C SER A 87 12.35 -8.95 8.91
N SER A 88 11.46 -9.89 8.59
CA SER A 88 11.60 -10.85 7.49
C SER A 88 10.25 -11.03 6.78
N PRO A 89 9.81 -10.03 6.01
CA PRO A 89 8.49 -10.04 5.37
C PRO A 89 8.41 -10.94 4.12
N GLY A 90 9.53 -11.44 3.62
CA GLY A 90 9.58 -12.30 2.43
C GLY A 90 10.84 -12.09 1.60
N ARG A 91 10.80 -12.60 0.36
CA ARG A 91 11.82 -12.32 -0.67
C ARG A 91 11.56 -10.96 -1.29
N ILE A 92 12.52 -10.06 -1.20
CA ILE A 92 12.45 -8.72 -1.81
C ILE A 92 12.61 -8.85 -3.33
N VAL A 93 11.68 -8.25 -4.09
CA VAL A 93 11.71 -8.17 -5.56
C VAL A 93 11.92 -6.73 -6.05
N TYR A 94 11.74 -5.76 -5.17
CA TYR A 94 12.00 -4.35 -5.41
C TYR A 94 12.36 -3.65 -4.11
N GLU A 95 13.29 -2.70 -4.15
CA GLU A 95 13.68 -1.89 -3.00
C GLU A 95 14.08 -0.48 -3.44
N ASP A 96 13.56 0.53 -2.74
CA ASP A 96 13.98 1.93 -2.84
C ASP A 96 14.26 2.52 -1.44
N GLU A 97 14.45 3.84 -1.33
CA GLU A 97 14.72 4.52 -0.05
C GLU A 97 13.59 4.34 1.00
N HIS A 98 12.35 4.17 0.55
CA HIS A 98 11.15 4.31 1.36
C HIS A 98 10.35 3.00 1.53
N GLN A 99 10.40 2.11 0.54
CA GLN A 99 9.58 0.91 0.48
C GLN A 99 10.33 -0.28 -0.12
N ILE A 100 9.75 -1.46 0.09
CA ILE A 100 10.13 -2.72 -0.54
C ILE A 100 8.88 -3.39 -1.09
N VAL A 101 9.02 -4.13 -2.19
CA VAL A 101 7.99 -5.09 -2.62
C VAL A 101 8.52 -6.48 -2.34
N VAL A 102 7.69 -7.29 -1.69
CA VAL A 102 8.10 -8.63 -1.23
C VAL A 102 7.11 -9.68 -1.68
N VAL A 103 7.65 -10.83 -2.07
CA VAL A 103 6.89 -12.07 -2.22
C VAL A 103 6.93 -12.79 -0.87
N PRO A 104 5.77 -13.07 -0.24
CA PRO A 104 5.73 -13.75 1.05
C PRO A 104 6.32 -15.16 0.93
N HIS A 105 6.91 -15.67 2.02
CA HIS A 105 7.34 -17.06 2.06
C HIS A 105 6.12 -17.99 2.02
N GLU A 106 6.22 -19.11 1.30
CA GLU A 106 5.15 -20.11 1.18
C GLU A 106 4.76 -20.75 2.53
N ASN A 107 5.58 -20.56 3.58
CA ASN A 107 5.27 -20.84 4.97
C ASN A 107 5.84 -19.71 5.86
N PRO A 108 5.02 -18.83 6.45
CA PRO A 108 5.49 -18.00 7.56
C PRO A 108 5.79 -18.89 8.78
N PRO A 109 6.82 -18.58 9.59
CA PRO A 109 7.17 -19.33 10.80
C PRO A 109 6.07 -19.30 11.87
#